data_AF-A0A949E5F6-F1
#
_entry.id   AF-A0A949E5F6-F1
#
_cell.length_a   1.000
_cell.length_b   1.000
_cell.length_c   1.000
_cell.angle_alpha   90.00
_cell.angle_beta   90.00
_cell.angle_gamma   90.00
#
_symmetry.space_group_name_H-M   'P 1'
#
loop_
_entity.id
_entity.type
_entity.pdbx_description
1 polymer ?
#
loop_
_entity_poly.entity_id
_entity_poly.type
_entity_poly.pdbx_seq_one_letter_code
_entity_poly.pdbx_strand_id
1 'polypeptide(L)'
;MFEGLSLTAIMPIVTVLGLPGLVLIFWFVDHRRYDEERKASEKRFESVVRMYEDNILLVKGYERLAGDLANIIHLNTQMQTRLAEKIDNNMNCPIVRDGGFGKWALTANG
;
A
#
# COMPACT_ATOMS: atom_id res chain seq x y z
N MET A 1 32.98 -16.03 17.53
CA MET A 1 34.00 -16.93 18.09
C MET A 1 34.34 -17.94 16.99
N PHE A 2 35.62 -18.19 16.72
CA PHE A 2 36.18 -18.77 15.49
C PHE A 2 35.72 -20.22 15.17
N GLU A 3 34.49 -20.41 14.69
CA GLU A 3 33.97 -21.74 14.34
C GLU A 3 34.14 -22.14 12.86
N GLY A 4 34.75 -21.29 12.02
CA GLY A 4 34.89 -21.54 10.57
C GLY A 4 36.27 -21.97 10.08
N LEU A 5 37.33 -21.79 10.88
CA LEU A 5 38.70 -22.17 10.53
C LEU A 5 39.32 -22.88 11.73
N SER A 6 39.59 -24.17 11.59
CA SER A 6 40.20 -24.97 12.65
C SER A 6 41.55 -24.36 13.05
N LEU A 7 41.79 -24.24 14.36
CA LEU A 7 43.07 -23.79 14.93
C LEU A 7 44.27 -24.59 14.40
N THR A 8 44.03 -25.83 13.96
CA THR A 8 45.03 -26.71 13.36
C THR A 8 45.47 -26.29 11.95
N ALA A 9 44.62 -25.61 11.18
CA ALA A 9 44.98 -25.08 9.86
C ALA A 9 45.76 -23.76 9.94
N ILE A 10 45.59 -23.02 11.02
CA ILE A 10 46.21 -21.69 11.22
C ILE A 10 47.67 -21.83 11.66
N MET A 11 47.99 -22.80 12.53
CA MET A 11 49.33 -23.02 13.08
C MET A 11 50.47 -23.14 12.05
N PRO A 12 50.37 -23.95 10.98
CA PRO A 12 51.48 -24.08 10.01
C PRO A 12 51.70 -22.82 9.18
N ILE A 13 50.66 -22.00 8.97
CA ILE A 13 50.77 -20.76 8.21
C ILE A 13 51.51 -19.69 9.03
N VAL A 14 51.22 -19.63 10.33
CA VAL A 14 51.85 -18.67 11.26
C VAL A 14 53.33 -18.98 11.49
N THR A 15 53.73 -20.26 11.51
CA THR A 15 55.14 -20.65 11.69
C THR A 15 55.99 -20.45 10.44
N VAL A 16 55.40 -20.55 9.24
CA VAL A 16 56.12 -20.40 7.96
C VAL A 16 56.18 -18.94 7.49
N LEU A 17 55.11 -18.16 7.67
CA LEU A 17 54.99 -16.78 7.19
C LEU A 17 55.12 -15.71 8.27
N GLY A 18 55.07 -16.06 9.56
CA GLY A 18 55.18 -15.10 10.67
C GLY A 18 54.01 -14.09 10.72
N LEU A 19 54.30 -12.89 11.23
CA LEU A 19 53.37 -11.74 11.32
C LEU A 19 52.61 -11.43 10.01
N PRO A 20 53.22 -11.44 8.81
CA PRO A 20 52.48 -11.20 7.57
C PRO A 20 51.38 -12.24 7.29
N GLY A 21 51.57 -13.51 7.71
CA GLY A 21 50.56 -14.56 7.55
C GLY A 21 49.32 -14.32 8.42
N LEU A 22 49.50 -13.80 9.64
CA LEU A 22 48.39 -13.43 10.52
C LEU A 22 47.55 -12.28 9.96
N VAL A 23 48.19 -11.27 9.36
CA VAL A 23 47.50 -10.15 8.72
C VAL A 23 46.63 -10.63 7.55
N LEU A 24 47.12 -11.56 6.73
CA LEU A 24 46.34 -12.13 5.62
C LEU A 24 45.14 -12.94 6.10
N ILE A 25 45.30 -13.74 7.15
CA ILE A 25 44.17 -14.51 7.72
C ILE A 25 43.13 -13.55 8.30
N PHE A 26 43.57 -12.52 9.05
CA PHE A 26 42.67 -11.52 9.60
C PHE A 26 41.94 -10.77 8.48
N TRP A 27 42.65 -10.33 7.45
CA TRP A 27 42.07 -9.65 6.29
C TRP A 27 41.08 -10.55 5.54
N PHE A 28 41.39 -11.84 5.36
CA PHE A 28 40.49 -12.79 4.71
C PHE A 28 39.19 -13.02 5.51
N VAL A 29 39.30 -13.17 6.83
CA VAL A 29 38.14 -13.33 7.73
C VAL A 29 37.30 -12.05 7.77
N ASP A 30 37.95 -10.90 7.86
CA ASP A 30 37.28 -9.60 7.91
C ASP A 30 36.60 -9.27 6.57
N HIS A 31 37.27 -9.53 5.44
CA HIS A 31 36.72 -9.36 4.10
C HIS A 31 35.45 -10.21 3.88
N ARG A 32 35.46 -11.45 4.36
CA ARG A 32 34.28 -12.31 4.29
C ARG A 32 33.10 -11.76 5.11
N ARG A 33 33.37 -11.20 6.29
CA ARG A 33 32.33 -10.56 7.12
C ARG A 33 31.75 -9.31 6.45
N TYR A 34 32.60 -8.48 5.86
CA TYR A 34 32.18 -7.29 5.13
C TYR A 34 31.22 -7.62 3.98
N ASP A 35 31.46 -8.69 3.24
CA ASP A 35 30.58 -9.10 2.14
C ASP A 35 29.20 -9.58 2.59
N GLU A 36 29.12 -10.27 3.74
CA GLU A 36 27.86 -10.75 4.30
C GLU A 36 26.98 -9.57 4.76
N GLU A 37 27.58 -8.57 5.42
CA GLU A 37 26.88 -7.36 5.86
C GLU A 37 26.40 -6.51 4.68
N ARG A 38 27.22 -6.36 3.63
CA ARG A 38 26.83 -5.65 2.41
C ARG A 38 25.64 -6.30 1.72
N LYS A 39 25.66 -7.62 1.55
CA LYS A 39 24.54 -8.36 0.95
C LYS A 39 23.27 -8.26 1.79
N ALA A 40 23.40 -8.27 3.12
CA ALA A 40 22.25 -8.08 4.01
C ALA A 40 21.68 -6.66 3.90
N SER A 41 22.53 -5.65 3.79
CA SER A 41 22.12 -4.26 3.59
C SER A 41 21.46 -4.04 2.22
N GLU A 42 22.01 -4.61 1.16
CA GLU A 42 21.45 -4.54 -0.20
C GLU A 42 20.06 -5.19 -0.27
N LYS A 43 19.89 -6.37 0.34
CA LYS A 43 18.58 -7.04 0.42
C LYS A 43 17.55 -6.22 1.19
N ARG A 44 17.97 -5.58 2.29
CA ARG A 44 17.09 -4.68 3.06
C ARG A 44 16.70 -3.48 2.21
N PHE A 45 17.65 -2.87 1.51
CA PHE A 45 17.37 -1.75 0.63
C PHE A 45 16.39 -2.12 -0.49
N GLU A 46 16.61 -3.25 -1.16
CA GLU A 46 15.70 -3.76 -2.20
C GLU A 46 14.29 -3.99 -1.66
N SER A 47 14.16 -4.58 -0.47
CA SER A 47 12.85 -4.82 0.15
C SER A 47 12.10 -3.51 0.47
N VAL A 48 12.82 -2.47 0.90
CA VAL A 48 12.24 -1.15 1.19
C VAL A 48 11.79 -0.47 -0.10
N VAL A 49 12.58 -0.53 -1.17
CA VAL A 49 12.21 0.01 -2.48
C VAL A 49 10.93 -0.65 -2.99
N ARG A 50 10.85 -1.99 -2.94
CA ARG A 50 9.64 -2.72 -3.34
C ARG A 50 8.41 -2.33 -2.52
N MET A 51 8.57 -2.16 -1.21
CA MET A 51 7.47 -1.71 -0.35
C MET A 51 6.94 -0.33 -0.79
N TYR A 52 7.82 0.61 -1.16
CA TYR A 52 7.39 1.91 -1.67
C TYR A 52 6.70 1.81 -3.04
N GLU A 53 7.18 0.96 -3.93
CA GLU A 53 6.53 0.69 -5.23
C GLU A 53 5.12 0.10 -5.04
N ASP A 54 4.97 -0.88 -4.15
CA ASP A 54 3.68 -1.51 -3.85
C ASP A 54 2.71 -0.51 -3.17
N ASN A 55 3.21 0.36 -2.30
CA ASN A 55 2.40 1.41 -1.69
C ASN A 55 1.84 2.40 -2.73
N ILE A 56 2.60 2.72 -3.78
CA ILE A 56 2.11 3.56 -4.88
C ILE A 56 0.97 2.87 -5.62
N LEU A 57 1.05 1.56 -5.83
CA LEU A 57 -0.04 0.79 -6.45
C LEU A 57 -1.31 0.81 -5.61
N LEU A 58 -1.18 0.72 -4.28
CA LEU A 58 -2.32 0.85 -3.37
C LEU A 58 -3.00 2.22 -3.51
N VAL A 59 -2.22 3.30 -3.50
CA VAL A 59 -2.76 4.67 -3.64
C VAL A 59 -3.48 4.85 -4.98
N LYS A 60 -2.89 4.38 -6.08
CA LYS A 60 -3.53 4.41 -7.40
C LYS A 60 -4.83 3.60 -7.43
N GLY A 61 -4.88 2.47 -6.72
CA GLY A 61 -6.09 1.67 -6.55
C GLY A 61 -7.20 2.44 -5.83
N TYR A 62 -6.87 3.13 -4.74
CA TYR A 62 -7.81 3.97 -4.00
C TYR A 62 -8.29 5.18 -4.82
N GLU A 63 -7.41 5.82 -5.58
CA GLU A 63 -7.78 6.93 -6.47
C GLU A 63 -8.82 6.48 -7.50
N ARG A 64 -8.60 5.32 -8.14
CA ARG A 64 -9.55 4.75 -9.09
C ARG A 64 -10.89 4.42 -8.44
N LEU A 65 -10.86 3.79 -7.26
CA LEU A 65 -12.08 3.44 -6.51
C LEU A 65 -12.88 4.70 -6.13
N ALA A 66 -12.20 5.76 -5.69
CA ALA A 66 -12.84 7.04 -5.39
C ALA A 66 -13.49 7.67 -6.63
N GLY A 67 -12.83 7.61 -7.79
CA GLY A 67 -13.40 8.05 -9.07
C GLY A 67 -14.64 7.26 -9.48
N ASP A 68 -14.58 5.93 -9.38
CA ASP A 68 -15.72 5.04 -9.69
C ASP A 68 -16.90 5.30 -8.75
N LEU A 69 -16.63 5.51 -7.45
CA LEU A 69 -17.64 5.86 -6.46
C LEU A 69 -18.30 7.20 -6.77
N ALA A 70 -17.52 8.23 -7.12
CA ALA A 70 -18.06 9.54 -7.50
C ALA A 70 -18.99 9.42 -8.71
N ASN A 71 -18.62 8.62 -9.72
CA ASN A 71 -19.46 8.35 -10.88
C ASN A 71 -20.79 7.70 -10.51
N ILE A 72 -20.77 6.69 -9.63
CA ILE A 72 -22.00 6.03 -9.15
C ILE A 72 -22.89 7.02 -8.41
N ILE A 73 -22.32 7.87 -7.56
CA ILE A 73 -23.07 8.90 -6.83
C ILE A 73 -23.71 9.90 -7.81
N HIS A 74 -22.97 10.36 -8.82
CA HIS A 74 -23.53 11.26 -9.83
C HIS A 74 -24.68 10.61 -10.60
N LEU A 75 -24.53 9.35 -11.03
CA LEU A 75 -25.58 8.61 -11.74
C LEU A 75 -26.83 8.45 -10.88
N ASN A 76 -26.67 8.06 -9.62
CA ASN A 76 -27.77 7.89 -8.69
C ASN A 76 -28.47 9.23 -8.41
N THR A 77 -27.71 10.30 -8.22
CA THR A 77 -28.26 11.64 -8.01
C THR A 77 -29.06 12.10 -9.22
N GLN A 78 -28.52 11.95 -10.44
CA GLN A 78 -29.23 12.28 -11.68
C GLN A 78 -30.52 11.47 -11.85
N MET A 79 -30.49 10.17 -11.52
CA MET A 79 -31.67 9.32 -11.56
C MET A 79 -32.72 9.79 -10.55
N GLN A 80 -32.31 10.14 -9.33
CA GLN A 80 -33.21 10.66 -8.29
C GLN A 80 -33.83 12.00 -8.71
N THR A 81 -33.05 12.92 -9.30
CA THR A 81 -33.58 14.19 -9.84
C THR A 81 -34.65 13.92 -10.91
N ARG A 82 -34.36 13.01 -11.85
CA ARG A 82 -35.33 12.64 -12.90
C ARG A 82 -36.58 11.97 -12.34
N LEU A 83 -36.44 11.16 -11.29
CA LEU A 83 -37.58 10.55 -10.62
C LEU A 83 -38.43 11.61 -9.91
N ALA A 84 -37.80 12.55 -9.20
CA ALA A 84 -38.49 13.67 -8.56
C ALA A 84 -39.24 14.52 -9.60
N GLU A 85 -38.59 14.91 -10.70
CA GLU A 85 -39.22 15.66 -11.78
C GLU A 85 -40.42 14.91 -12.40
N LYS A 86 -40.30 13.58 -12.57
CA LYS A 86 -41.42 12.78 -13.08
C LYS A 86 -42.58 12.71 -12.08
N ILE A 87 -42.30 12.67 -10.78
CA ILE A 87 -43.34 12.70 -9.74
C ILE A 87 -44.03 14.08 -9.73
N ASP A 88 -43.25 15.17 -9.75
CA ASP A 88 -43.77 16.53 -9.71
C ASP A 88 -44.60 16.91 -10.95
N ASN A 89 -44.27 16.33 -12.10
CA ASN A 89 -45.02 16.55 -13.35
C ASN A 89 -46.13 15.50 -13.58
N ASN A 90 -46.31 14.54 -12.68
CA ASN A 90 -47.32 13.49 -12.83
C ASN A 90 -48.71 13.97 -12.38
N MET A 91 -49.45 14.57 -13.32
CA MET A 91 -50.86 14.97 -13.14
C MET A 91 -51.82 13.81 -12.85
N ASN A 92 -51.38 12.56 -13.02
CA ASN A 92 -52.17 11.38 -12.69
C ASN A 92 -52.21 11.12 -11.17
N CYS A 93 -51.29 11.71 -10.40
CA CYS A 93 -51.29 11.59 -8.94
C CYS A 93 -52.14 12.71 -8.31
N PRO A 94 -53.19 12.38 -7.52
CA PRO A 94 -54.10 13.37 -6.96
C PRO A 94 -53.41 14.34 -5.98
N ILE A 95 -52.37 13.88 -5.26
CA ILE A 95 -51.55 14.72 -4.36
C ILE A 95 -50.88 15.88 -5.12
N VAL A 96 -50.35 15.60 -6.31
CA VAL A 96 -49.60 16.58 -7.11
C VAL A 96 -50.58 17.49 -7.86
N ARG A 97 -51.68 16.92 -8.39
CA ARG A 97 -52.74 17.65 -9.12
C ARG A 97 -53.44 18.72 -8.28
N ASP A 98 -53.67 18.46 -7.00
CA ASP A 98 -54.49 19.35 -6.15
C ASP A 98 -53.68 20.48 -5.47
N GLY A 99 -52.42 20.69 -5.86
CA GLY A 99 -51.56 21.78 -5.37
C GLY A 99 -50.45 21.37 -4.40
N GLY A 100 -50.10 20.08 -4.35
CA GLY A 100 -48.94 19.56 -3.63
C GLY A 100 -49.15 19.32 -2.13
N PHE A 101 -48.08 18.85 -1.48
CA PHE A 101 -48.04 18.43 -0.06
C PHE A 101 -48.61 19.47 0.93
N GLY A 102 -48.59 20.75 0.59
CA GLY A 102 -49.14 21.82 1.43
C GLY A 102 -50.65 21.73 1.65
N LYS A 103 -51.42 21.21 0.69
CA LYS A 103 -52.88 21.07 0.82
C LYS A 103 -53.29 19.76 1.50
N TRP A 104 -52.58 18.66 1.21
CA TRP A 104 -52.79 17.36 1.86
C TRP A 104 -52.41 17.36 3.36
N ALA A 105 -51.36 18.09 3.75
CA ALA A 105 -50.97 18.21 5.16
C ALA A 105 -52.01 18.95 6.01
N LEU A 106 -52.80 19.86 5.40
CA LEU A 106 -53.88 20.59 6.06
C LEU A 106 -55.18 19.78 6.15
N THR A 107 -55.42 18.82 5.25
CA THR A 107 -56.61 17.97 5.26
C THR A 107 -56.45 16.67 6.05
N ALA A 108 -55.21 16.19 6.28
CA ALA A 108 -54.95 14.96 7.04
C ALA A 108 -54.97 15.15 8.57
N ASN A 109 -54.96 16.40 9.05
CA ASN A 109 -55.04 16.76 10.48
C ASN A 109 -56.39 17.41 10.86
N GLY A 110 -57.42 17.28 10.02
CA GLY A 110 -58.76 17.82 10.24
C GLY A 110 -59.81 16.73 10.29
#